data_AF-A0A419S4A5-F1
#
_entry.id   AF-A0A419S4A5-F1
#
_cell.length_a   1.000
_cell.length_b   1.000
_cell.length_c   1.000
_cell.angle_alpha   90.00
_cell.angle_beta   90.00
_cell.angle_gamma   90.00
#
_symmetry.space_group_name_H-M   'P 1'
#
loop_
_entity.id
_entity.type
_entity.pdbx_description
1 polymer ?
#
loop_
_entity_poly.entity_id
_entity_poly.type
_entity_poly.pdbx_seq_one_letter_code
_entity_poly.pdbx_strand_id
1 'polypeptide(L)'
;MPKGGIPLKGTVNDLIDDPEVYKQLNSFELGNNAITPQIKFYFGKEVFKGFYLAPFARIAKYNANGLFNFDVNGSDEEMPLSGELKTLTGGLELGVNFRLSKRIYLNLNAGPQFGSSKGTFDGKKSLTPDEQNALRDELNDLDIPFVDKEVTVDQNGVKMKLDGPWGGIKAGLMLGFRF
;
A
#
# COMPACT_ATOMS: atom_id res chain seq x y z
N MET A 1 3.41 9.66 3.54
CA MET A 1 1.99 10.05 3.58
C MET A 1 1.49 9.90 5.00
N PRO A 2 0.89 10.95 5.59
CA PRO A 2 0.12 10.83 6.83
C PRO A 2 -0.91 9.72 6.72
N LYS A 3 -1.34 9.15 7.86
CA LYS A 3 -2.47 8.21 7.87
C LYS A 3 -3.71 8.93 7.37
N GLY A 4 -4.47 8.27 6.50
CA GLY A 4 -5.74 8.77 6.00
C GLY A 4 -6.43 7.72 5.14
N GLY A 5 -7.64 8.01 4.71
CA GLY A 5 -8.35 7.15 3.76
C GLY A 5 -7.59 7.01 2.44
N ILE A 6 -7.91 5.95 1.69
CA ILE A 6 -7.29 5.65 0.41
C ILE A 6 -7.40 6.87 -0.53
N PRO A 7 -6.28 7.40 -1.06
CA PRO A 7 -6.31 8.49 -2.02
C PRO A 7 -6.95 8.04 -3.33
N LEU A 8 -7.67 8.95 -4.02
CA LEU A 8 -8.34 8.69 -5.29
C LEU A 8 -9.38 7.55 -5.23
N LYS A 9 -10.15 7.46 -4.13
CA LYS A 9 -11.18 6.42 -3.91
C LYS A 9 -11.97 6.09 -5.17
N GLY A 10 -12.55 7.08 -5.86
CA GLY A 10 -13.34 6.85 -7.09
C GLY A 10 -12.60 6.06 -8.18
N THR A 11 -11.30 6.25 -8.36
CA THR A 11 -10.51 5.50 -9.37
C THR A 11 -10.10 4.11 -8.86
N VAL A 12 -9.93 3.93 -7.56
CA VAL A 12 -9.68 2.62 -6.94
C VAL A 12 -10.97 1.77 -6.97
N ASN A 13 -12.14 2.39 -6.86
CA ASN A 13 -13.45 1.74 -6.91
C ASN A 13 -13.70 1.04 -8.26
N ASP A 14 -13.26 1.66 -9.36
CA ASP A 14 -13.45 1.11 -10.70
C ASP A 14 -12.48 -0.04 -11.03
N LEU A 15 -11.47 -0.28 -10.17
CA LEU A 15 -10.44 -1.32 -10.33
C LEU A 15 -10.63 -2.52 -9.41
N ILE A 16 -11.53 -2.43 -8.42
CA ILE A 16 -11.84 -3.50 -7.48
C ILE A 16 -13.21 -4.06 -7.86
N ASP A 17 -13.21 -5.25 -8.45
CA ASP A 17 -14.44 -5.90 -8.94
C ASP A 17 -15.32 -6.47 -7.80
N ASP A 18 -14.83 -6.49 -6.56
CA ASP A 18 -15.51 -7.05 -5.39
C ASP A 18 -16.02 -5.96 -4.41
N PRO A 19 -17.36 -5.78 -4.28
CA PRO A 19 -17.98 -4.83 -3.35
C PRO A 19 -17.67 -5.08 -1.87
N GLU A 20 -17.33 -6.32 -1.48
CA GLU A 20 -17.06 -6.74 -0.10
C GLU A 20 -15.68 -6.28 0.35
N VAL A 21 -14.69 -6.52 -0.51
CA VAL A 21 -13.32 -6.00 -0.37
C VAL A 21 -13.33 -4.47 -0.30
N TYR A 22 -14.19 -3.81 -1.07
CA TYR A 22 -14.36 -2.36 -1.02
C TYR A 22 -14.86 -1.83 0.32
N LYS A 23 -15.88 -2.46 0.91
CA LYS A 23 -16.40 -2.06 2.24
C LYS A 23 -15.33 -2.18 3.31
N GLN A 24 -14.58 -3.28 3.29
CA GLN A 24 -13.47 -3.50 4.21
C GLN A 24 -12.36 -2.47 4.01
N LEU A 25 -11.95 -2.18 2.76
CA LEU A 25 -10.89 -1.20 2.49
C LEU A 25 -11.24 0.24 2.90
N ASN A 26 -12.53 0.60 2.95
CA ASN A 26 -12.96 1.93 3.35
C ASN A 26 -12.83 2.22 4.84
N SER A 27 -12.84 1.20 5.69
CA SER A 27 -12.66 1.35 7.14
C SER A 27 -11.18 1.48 7.53
N PHE A 28 -10.26 1.21 6.60
CA PHE A 28 -8.83 1.26 6.85
C PHE A 28 -8.23 2.62 6.54
N GLU A 29 -7.50 3.15 7.51
CA GLU A 29 -6.58 4.26 7.32
C GLU A 29 -5.20 3.74 6.93
N LEU A 30 -4.68 4.22 5.81
CA LEU A 30 -3.37 3.87 5.29
C LEU A 30 -2.38 5.01 5.50
N GLY A 31 -1.20 4.68 6.02
CA GLY A 31 -0.05 5.57 6.09
C GLY A 31 1.16 4.93 5.43
N ASN A 32 2.11 5.74 4.97
CA ASN A 32 3.32 5.24 4.32
C ASN A 32 4.52 6.15 4.57
N ASN A 33 5.69 5.56 4.76
CA ASN A 33 6.97 6.23 4.63
C ASN A 33 7.88 5.41 3.72
N ALA A 34 8.68 6.09 2.89
CA ALA A 34 9.55 5.43 1.94
C ALA A 34 10.84 6.21 1.72
N ILE A 35 11.91 5.48 1.45
CA ILE A 35 13.18 5.99 0.95
C ILE A 35 13.37 5.45 -0.47
N THR A 36 13.71 6.32 -1.41
CA THR A 36 13.82 5.97 -2.83
C THR A 36 15.07 6.58 -3.45
N PRO A 37 16.25 5.93 -3.31
CA PRO A 37 17.41 6.28 -4.11
C PRO A 37 17.10 6.06 -5.59
N GLN A 38 17.46 7.05 -6.41
CA GLN A 38 17.23 7.02 -7.85
C GLN A 38 18.33 7.74 -8.61
N ILE A 39 18.61 7.28 -9.82
CA ILE A 39 19.57 7.90 -10.74
C ILE A 39 18.78 8.44 -11.93
N LYS A 40 18.83 9.74 -12.21
CA LYS A 40 18.06 10.37 -13.30
C LYS A 40 18.94 10.62 -14.53
N PHE A 41 18.56 10.05 -15.66
CA PHE A 41 19.16 10.27 -16.97
C PHE A 41 18.29 11.24 -17.77
N TYR A 42 18.74 12.49 -17.92
CA TYR A 42 18.02 13.53 -18.67
C TYR A 42 18.35 13.46 -20.16
N PHE A 43 17.32 13.52 -21.01
CA PHE A 43 17.47 13.53 -22.48
C PHE A 43 17.37 14.94 -23.09
N GLY A 44 17.18 15.96 -22.25
CA GLY A 44 17.14 17.36 -22.67
C GLY A 44 18.54 17.98 -22.83
N LYS A 45 18.61 19.12 -23.54
CA LYS A 45 19.85 19.90 -23.72
C LYS A 45 20.35 20.57 -22.43
N GLU A 46 19.48 20.76 -21.44
CA GLU A 46 19.79 21.38 -20.16
C GLU A 46 19.74 20.33 -19.04
N VAL A 47 20.76 20.31 -18.17
CA VAL A 47 20.76 19.45 -16.97
C VAL A 47 19.61 19.87 -16.05
N PHE A 48 18.93 18.88 -15.47
CA PHE A 48 17.74 19.06 -14.61
C PHE A 48 16.51 19.65 -15.31
N LYS A 49 16.39 19.54 -16.63
CA LYS A 49 15.21 20.02 -17.36
C LYS A 49 14.81 19.02 -18.45
N GLY A 50 13.49 18.91 -18.66
CA GLY A 50 12.91 18.06 -19.69
C GLY A 50 12.73 16.61 -19.25
N PHE A 51 12.58 15.73 -20.24
CA PHE A 51 12.33 14.31 -20.03
C PHE A 51 13.54 13.61 -19.42
N TYR A 52 13.26 12.67 -18.55
CA TYR A 52 14.26 11.79 -17.96
C TYR A 52 13.72 10.37 -17.78
N LEU A 53 14.65 9.43 -17.74
CA LEU A 53 14.44 8.05 -17.29
C LEU A 53 15.19 7.85 -15.97
N ALA A 54 14.61 7.16 -15.00
CA ALA A 54 15.31 6.88 -13.76
C ALA A 54 15.05 5.47 -13.24
N PRO A 55 16.06 4.57 -13.22
CA PRO A 55 16.01 3.41 -12.36
C PRO A 55 16.04 3.84 -10.90
N PHE A 56 15.30 3.12 -10.06
CA PHE A 56 15.24 3.36 -8.63
C PHE A 56 15.14 2.07 -7.83
N ALA A 57 15.58 2.14 -6.58
CA ALA A 57 15.23 1.18 -5.55
C ALA A 57 14.38 1.89 -4.50
N ARG A 58 13.44 1.18 -3.87
CA ARG A 58 12.52 1.74 -2.89
C ARG A 58 12.35 0.80 -1.72
N ILE A 59 12.64 1.33 -0.53
CA ILE A 59 12.32 0.70 0.75
C ILE A 59 11.13 1.47 1.32
N ALA A 60 9.99 0.81 1.46
CA ALA A 60 8.79 1.45 1.96
C ALA A 60 8.15 0.65 3.09
N LYS A 61 7.66 1.37 4.09
CA LYS A 61 6.84 0.84 5.17
C LYS A 61 5.45 1.45 5.05
N TYR A 62 4.45 0.59 4.96
CA TYR A 62 3.04 0.93 4.98
C TYR A 62 2.49 0.54 6.35
N ASN A 63 1.59 1.35 6.89
CA ASN A 63 0.86 1.04 8.10
C ASN A 63 -0.63 1.13 7.77
N ALA A 64 -1.41 0.15 8.22
CA ALA A 64 -2.85 0.13 8.02
C ALA A 64 -3.54 -0.09 9.37
N ASN A 65 -4.66 0.56 9.61
CA ASN A 65 -5.46 0.37 10.81
C ASN A 65 -6.93 0.53 10.42
N GLY A 66 -7.80 -0.38 10.82
CA GLY A 66 -9.21 -0.35 10.45
C GLY A 66 -10.02 -1.43 11.15
N LEU A 67 -11.28 -1.54 10.74
CA LEU A 67 -12.23 -2.55 11.24
C LEU A 67 -12.46 -3.58 10.14
N PHE A 68 -12.18 -4.84 10.44
CA PHE A 68 -12.50 -5.97 9.57
C PHE A 68 -13.86 -6.52 9.97
N ASN A 69 -14.80 -6.54 9.03
CA ASN A 69 -16.15 -7.02 9.26
C ASN A 69 -16.22 -8.49 8.86
N PHE A 70 -16.79 -9.31 9.73
CA PHE A 70 -16.96 -10.75 9.54
C PHE A 70 -18.35 -11.21 10.01
N ASP A 71 -18.93 -12.21 9.34
CA ASP A 71 -20.23 -12.76 9.66
C ASP A 71 -20.11 -13.89 10.70
N VAL A 72 -20.94 -13.81 11.74
CA VAL A 72 -21.09 -14.87 12.73
C VAL A 72 -22.56 -15.30 12.77
N ASN A 73 -22.88 -16.36 12.05
CA ASN A 73 -24.24 -16.94 11.98
C ASN A 73 -25.31 -15.92 11.53
N GLY A 74 -24.99 -15.06 10.55
CA GLY A 74 -25.90 -14.02 10.05
C GLY A 74 -25.89 -12.71 10.84
N SER A 75 -24.91 -12.53 11.74
CA SER A 75 -24.67 -11.28 12.48
C SER A 75 -23.30 -10.71 12.11
N ASP A 76 -23.28 -9.47 11.64
CA ASP A 76 -22.05 -8.73 11.36
C ASP A 76 -21.32 -8.41 12.66
N GLU A 77 -20.07 -8.84 12.77
CA GLU A 77 -19.15 -8.53 13.86
C GLU A 77 -17.91 -7.79 13.32
N GLU A 78 -17.30 -6.97 14.18
CA GLU A 78 -16.12 -6.19 13.81
C GLU A 78 -14.88 -6.65 14.59
N MET A 79 -13.75 -6.75 13.89
CA MET A 79 -12.43 -7.00 14.45
C MET A 79 -11.51 -5.81 14.14
N PRO A 80 -11.01 -5.07 15.16
CA PRO A 80 -10.00 -4.04 14.91
C PRO A 80 -8.69 -4.68 14.48
N LEU A 81 -8.24 -4.37 13.26
CA LEU A 81 -6.95 -4.81 12.73
C LEU A 81 -6.00 -3.63 12.59
N SER A 82 -4.76 -3.85 12.99
CA SER A 82 -3.66 -2.90 12.81
C SER A 82 -2.41 -3.63 12.40
N GLY A 83 -1.63 -3.06 11.48
CA GLY A 83 -0.46 -3.75 10.99
C GLY A 83 0.48 -2.89 10.18
N GLU A 84 1.61 -3.50 9.86
CA GLU A 84 2.63 -2.92 9.01
C GLU A 84 3.01 -3.87 7.88
N LEU A 85 3.26 -3.30 6.70
CA LEU A 85 3.79 -3.99 5.53
C LEU A 85 5.10 -3.32 5.12
N LYS A 86 6.19 -4.06 5.14
CA LYS A 86 7.50 -3.61 4.66
C LYS A 86 7.72 -4.13 3.26
N THR A 87 8.28 -3.29 2.41
CA THR A 87 8.53 -3.62 1.00
C THR A 87 9.93 -3.20 0.59
N LEU A 88 10.52 -4.00 -0.27
CA LEU A 88 11.74 -3.69 -1.01
C LEU A 88 11.44 -3.90 -2.49
N THR A 89 11.49 -2.82 -3.26
CA THR A 89 11.15 -2.84 -4.68
C THR A 89 12.23 -2.17 -5.52
N GLY A 90 12.34 -2.60 -6.77
CA GLY A 90 13.07 -1.92 -7.83
C GLY A 90 12.10 -1.51 -8.93
N GLY A 91 12.43 -0.44 -9.65
CA GLY A 91 11.58 0.03 -10.72
C GLY A 91 12.28 0.98 -11.66
N LEU A 92 11.52 1.43 -12.65
CA LEU A 92 11.95 2.34 -13.69
C LEU A 92 10.88 3.40 -13.87
N GLU A 93 11.22 4.67 -13.71
CA GLU A 93 10.29 5.78 -13.93
C GLU A 93 10.67 6.61 -15.14
N LEU A 94 9.64 7.07 -15.85
CA LEU A 94 9.73 8.18 -16.77
C LEU A 94 9.26 9.43 -16.04
N GLY A 95 9.91 10.54 -16.28
CA GLY A 95 9.45 11.81 -15.75
C GLY A 95 9.83 12.99 -16.62
N VAL A 96 9.21 14.12 -16.30
CA VAL A 96 9.45 15.41 -16.93
C VAL A 96 9.70 16.44 -15.85
N ASN A 97 10.79 17.21 -16.00
CA ASN A 97 11.14 18.28 -15.10
C ASN A 97 10.93 19.64 -15.78
N PHE A 98 9.91 20.37 -15.36
CA PHE A 98 9.64 21.73 -15.80
C PHE A 98 10.40 22.73 -14.93
N ARG A 99 11.06 23.69 -15.57
CA ARG A 99 11.67 24.81 -14.87
C ARG A 99 10.63 25.91 -14.73
N LEU A 100 10.13 26.15 -13.51
CA LEU A 100 9.16 27.22 -13.24
C LEU A 100 9.83 28.58 -13.07
N SER A 101 11.05 28.61 -12.51
CA SER A 101 11.84 29.83 -12.35
C SER A 101 13.34 29.54 -12.37
N LYS A 102 14.18 30.53 -12.05
CA LYS A 102 15.63 30.29 -11.97
C LYS A 102 16.00 29.20 -10.95
N ARG A 103 15.23 29.10 -9.85
CA ARG A 103 15.49 28.20 -8.72
C ARG A 103 14.40 27.15 -8.48
N ILE A 104 13.21 27.30 -9.06
CA ILE A 104 12.07 26.41 -8.78
C ILE A 104 11.83 25.49 -9.97
N TYR A 105 11.64 24.20 -9.68
CA TYR A 105 11.33 23.16 -10.65
C TYR A 105 10.08 22.39 -10.22
N LEU A 106 9.30 21.96 -11.20
CA LEU A 106 8.17 21.05 -11.02
C LEU A 106 8.50 19.74 -11.72
N ASN A 107 8.43 18.64 -10.98
CA ASN A 107 8.72 17.31 -11.48
C ASN A 107 7.45 16.47 -11.48
N LEU A 108 7.15 15.85 -12.62
CA LEU A 108 6.15 14.79 -12.75
C LEU A 108 6.89 13.49 -13.08
N ASN A 109 6.57 12.41 -12.39
CA ASN A 109 7.07 11.08 -12.72
C ASN A 109 6.03 9.99 -12.51
N ALA A 110 6.16 8.94 -13.30
CA ALA A 110 5.42 7.71 -13.14
C ALA A 110 6.25 6.52 -13.64
N GLY A 111 6.09 5.37 -13.01
CA GLY A 111 6.78 4.15 -13.42
C GLY A 111 6.34 2.90 -12.66
N PRO A 112 6.44 1.72 -13.28
CA PRO A 112 6.22 0.47 -12.58
C PRO A 112 7.35 0.16 -11.58
N GLN A 113 6.99 -0.56 -10.54
CA GLN A 113 7.92 -1.16 -9.58
C GLN A 113 7.48 -2.59 -9.23
N PHE A 114 8.45 -3.44 -8.91
CA PHE A 114 8.22 -4.80 -8.46
C PHE A 114 9.30 -5.20 -7.44
N GLY A 115 8.96 -6.13 -6.55
CA GLY A 115 9.87 -6.68 -5.57
C GLY A 115 9.14 -7.53 -4.55
N SER A 116 9.54 -7.46 -3.29
CA SER A 116 9.03 -8.30 -2.21
C SER A 116 8.39 -7.48 -1.10
N SER A 117 7.47 -8.11 -0.37
CA SER A 117 6.83 -7.58 0.83
C SER A 117 6.79 -8.60 1.95
N LYS A 118 6.83 -8.10 3.18
CA LYS A 118 6.56 -8.85 4.40
C LYS A 118 5.72 -8.00 5.33
N GLY A 119 4.63 -8.56 5.83
CA GLY A 119 3.65 -7.85 6.63
C GLY A 119 3.20 -8.63 7.85
N THR A 120 2.77 -7.90 8.86
CA THR A 120 2.11 -8.46 10.03
C THR A 120 0.97 -7.54 10.44
N PHE A 121 -0.20 -8.14 10.64
CA PHE A 121 -1.43 -7.50 11.08
C PHE A 121 -1.92 -8.22 12.32
N ASP A 122 -2.26 -7.47 13.35
CA ASP A 122 -2.73 -7.97 14.62
C ASP A 122 -4.04 -7.26 14.98
N GLY A 123 -4.98 -8.02 15.53
CA GLY A 123 -6.23 -7.54 16.11
C GLY A 123 -6.45 -8.10 17.50
N LYS A 124 -6.97 -7.27 18.40
CA LYS A 124 -7.20 -7.65 19.79
C LYS A 124 -8.66 -7.42 20.16
N LYS A 125 -9.38 -8.51 20.38
CA LYS A 125 -10.78 -8.55 20.85
C LYS A 125 -10.97 -9.91 21.52
N SER A 126 -11.71 -9.95 22.62
CA SER A 126 -12.10 -11.24 23.21
C SER A 126 -13.06 -11.94 22.26
N LEU A 127 -12.78 -13.18 21.90
CA LEU A 127 -13.60 -13.95 20.94
C LEU A 127 -14.13 -15.24 21.55
N THR A 128 -15.41 -15.49 21.36
CA THR A 128 -16.06 -16.79 21.57
C THR A 128 -15.53 -17.83 20.59
N PRO A 129 -15.69 -19.14 20.87
CA PRO A 129 -15.27 -20.19 19.94
C PRO A 129 -15.88 -20.07 18.54
N ASP A 130 -17.14 -19.62 18.44
CA ASP A 130 -17.83 -19.45 17.17
C ASP A 130 -17.25 -18.26 16.37
N GLU A 131 -17.02 -17.12 17.03
CA GLU A 131 -16.34 -15.96 16.41
C GLU A 131 -14.93 -16.32 15.94
N GLN A 132 -14.20 -17.14 16.70
CA GLN A 132 -12.85 -17.57 16.30
C GLN A 132 -12.86 -18.42 15.03
N ASN A 133 -13.86 -19.28 14.86
CA ASN A 133 -13.97 -20.13 13.68
C ASN A 133 -14.37 -19.30 12.46
N ALA A 134 -15.43 -18.48 12.58
CA ALA A 134 -15.88 -17.59 11.51
C ALA A 134 -14.77 -16.66 11.01
N LEU A 135 -14.08 -15.98 11.94
CA LEU A 135 -12.98 -15.07 11.60
C LEU A 135 -11.80 -15.81 10.94
N ARG A 136 -11.51 -17.04 11.38
CA ARG A 136 -10.43 -17.85 10.80
C ARG A 136 -10.77 -18.28 9.39
N ASP A 137 -12.01 -18.70 9.15
CA ASP A 137 -12.47 -19.16 7.85
C ASP A 137 -12.48 -18.01 6.84
N GLU A 138 -13.08 -16.87 7.17
CA GLU A 138 -13.07 -15.69 6.30
C GLU A 138 -11.67 -15.17 5.98
N LEU A 139 -10.81 -15.07 7.00
CA LEU A 139 -9.43 -14.61 6.78
C LEU A 139 -8.62 -15.62 5.97
N ASN A 140 -8.92 -16.92 6.01
CA ASN A 140 -8.27 -17.93 5.18
C ASN A 140 -8.83 -17.93 3.75
N ASP A 141 -10.12 -17.68 3.59
CA ASP A 141 -10.80 -17.61 2.28
C ASP A 141 -10.47 -16.33 1.51
N LEU A 142 -9.98 -15.28 2.18
CA LEU A 142 -9.51 -14.06 1.52
C LEU A 142 -8.33 -14.36 0.56
N ASP A 143 -8.62 -14.60 -0.72
CA ASP A 143 -7.57 -14.88 -1.69
C ASP A 143 -6.70 -13.64 -1.96
N ILE A 144 -5.40 -13.79 -1.73
CA ILE A 144 -4.41 -12.76 -2.06
C ILE A 144 -3.42 -13.40 -3.04
N PRO A 145 -3.57 -13.11 -4.35
CA PRO A 145 -2.78 -13.75 -5.37
C PRO A 145 -1.27 -13.63 -5.11
N PHE A 146 -0.58 -14.76 -5.21
CA PHE A 146 0.87 -14.87 -5.09
C PHE A 146 1.45 -14.52 -3.70
N VAL A 147 0.61 -14.30 -2.68
CA VAL A 147 1.05 -13.97 -1.32
C VAL A 147 0.80 -15.16 -0.38
N ASP A 148 1.84 -15.59 0.31
CA ASP A 148 1.73 -16.55 1.40
C ASP A 148 1.09 -15.87 2.61
N LYS A 149 0.01 -16.47 3.11
CA LYS A 149 -0.78 -15.95 4.23
C LYS A 149 -0.82 -16.97 5.36
N GLU A 150 -0.43 -16.53 6.55
CA GLU A 150 -0.49 -17.32 7.78
C GLU A 150 -1.43 -16.63 8.77
N VAL A 151 -2.56 -17.27 9.09
CA VAL A 151 -3.57 -16.74 10.02
C VAL A 151 -3.57 -17.54 11.31
N THR A 152 -3.44 -16.86 12.44
CA THR A 152 -3.60 -17.42 13.78
C THR A 152 -4.70 -16.65 14.50
N VAL A 153 -5.78 -17.36 14.87
CA VAL A 153 -6.89 -16.81 15.66
C VAL A 153 -6.96 -17.55 16.99
N ASP A 154 -7.10 -16.81 18.09
CA ASP A 154 -7.30 -17.34 19.44
C ASP A 154 -8.35 -16.51 20.21
N GLN A 155 -8.58 -16.85 21.48
CA GLN A 155 -9.57 -16.17 22.33
C GLN A 155 -9.31 -14.67 22.56
N ASN A 156 -8.09 -14.18 22.29
CA ASN A 156 -7.69 -12.78 22.48
C ASN A 156 -7.63 -11.98 21.18
N GLY A 157 -7.88 -12.62 20.03
CA GLY A 157 -7.96 -11.95 18.74
C GLY A 157 -7.24 -12.72 17.64
N VAL A 158 -6.59 -11.97 16.75
CA VAL A 158 -6.03 -12.51 15.51
C VAL A 158 -4.66 -11.93 15.19
N LYS A 159 -3.83 -12.77 14.57
CA LYS A 159 -2.56 -12.40 13.96
C LYS A 159 -2.49 -12.98 12.56
N MET A 160 -2.20 -12.12 11.59
CA MET A 160 -2.02 -12.47 10.19
C MET A 160 -0.62 -12.04 9.73
N LYS A 161 0.13 -12.96 9.13
CA LYS A 161 1.39 -12.66 8.45
C LYS A 161 1.21 -12.81 6.96
N LEU A 162 1.83 -11.90 6.21
CA LEU A 162 1.85 -11.90 4.75
C LEU A 162 3.30 -11.91 4.28
N ASP A 163 3.65 -12.77 3.33
CA ASP A 163 4.96 -12.79 2.65
C ASP A 163 4.73 -13.03 1.16
N GLY A 164 5.35 -12.22 0.29
CA GLY A 164 5.11 -12.38 -1.14
C GLY A 164 5.59 -11.22 -2.00
N PRO A 165 5.33 -11.30 -3.31
CA PRO A 165 5.70 -10.27 -4.26
C PRO A 165 4.90 -8.99 -4.01
N TRP A 166 5.49 -7.86 -4.36
CA TRP A 166 4.86 -6.55 -4.29
C TRP A 166 5.10 -5.79 -5.58
N GLY A 167 4.00 -5.53 -6.30
CA GLY A 167 3.99 -4.77 -7.55
C GLY A 167 3.18 -3.49 -7.41
N GLY A 168 3.48 -2.49 -8.23
CA GLY A 168 2.62 -1.32 -8.33
C GLY A 168 3.17 -0.22 -9.23
N ILE A 169 2.45 0.90 -9.25
CA ILE A 169 2.88 2.12 -9.93
C ILE A 169 3.38 3.12 -8.88
N LYS A 170 4.60 3.62 -9.08
CA LYS A 170 5.09 4.81 -8.39
C LYS A 170 4.76 6.02 -9.26
N ALA A 171 4.06 6.99 -8.70
CA ALA A 171 3.87 8.30 -9.32
C ALA A 171 4.25 9.42 -8.34
N GLY A 172 4.60 10.59 -8.86
CA GLY A 172 5.01 11.72 -8.03
C GLY A 172 4.84 13.08 -8.71
N LEU A 173 4.32 14.02 -7.93
CA LEU A 173 4.35 15.46 -8.17
C LEU A 173 5.30 16.07 -7.15
N MET A 174 6.41 16.66 -7.60
CA MET A 174 7.45 17.17 -6.70
C MET A 174 7.83 18.61 -7.03
N LEU A 175 8.06 19.42 -5.99
CA LEU A 175 8.64 20.76 -6.10
C LEU A 175 10.12 20.69 -5.74
N GLY A 176 10.98 21.12 -6.66
CA GLY A 176 12.43 21.17 -6.49
C GLY A 176 12.92 22.60 -6.31
N PHE A 177 13.90 22.79 -5.43
CA PHE A 177 14.62 24.05 -5.25
C PHE A 177 16.10 23.88 -5.59
N ARG A 178 16.65 24.81 -6.37
CA ARG A 178 18.07 24.90 -6.70
C ARG A 178 18.70 26.03 -5.87
N PHE A 179 19.62 25.65 -4.98
CA PHE A 179 20.44 26.54 -4.16
C PHE A 179 21.52 27.23 -5.01
#